data_AF-A0AAV6L181-F1
#
_entry.id   AF-A0AAV6L181-F1
#
_cell.length_a   1.000
_cell.length_b   1.000
_cell.length_c   1.000
_cell.angle_alpha   90.00
_cell.angle_beta   90.00
_cell.angle_gamma   90.00
#
_symmetry.space_group_name_H-M   'P 1'
#
loop_
_entity.id
_entity.type
_entity.pdbx_description
1 polymer ?
#
loop_
_entity_poly.entity_id
_entity_poly.type
_entity_poly.pdbx_seq_one_letter_code
_entity_poly.pdbx_strand_id
1 'polypeptide(L)'
;MDSYHSHGMRFTFKMLAFVCIWKDKQGWCLDTKKEATCNVNLYVATGPEFMLYATHDVSRFNALYDACYQVLVTEWNVLKSVGLVSAEESKTRMVDGDCKGFLDQLFEANFNTNFRQLNSKILVCLFWRILEVFVSTMPADVSLDDSGKWMSTFQDLFVFFADSDRKNVFQKHLHFLVTKCKISPVRFLLKLVTEEGVSVAVQVESLHCFVFLCSQLDESLHFELLGEFPSILVPLSSDNKDLRVAAMSCIEGLCTLSPHVDISKWKSGQSATCPHFLDELLSLMVQQKRLILSDRDVLPSFLTTLLSSSCHSLLVPETIGQRFNQSIKNEILIFILRSALKLSTYAKLVILSLLKGLGRGVMRVEDVESLLSELLERCRRYHFGKEKTFKKLSKVEVETLCLLLESCAVPTSSFDDPVFEDQLLEALQFGGVTSEDSAIVQPCITVLRNLNTSFYRSLKTEKQDQLFRDLVLLFRSANGDIQNASREALLRIKVSFLSLSFIHDSNLVQLSLT
;
A
#
# COMPACT_ATOMS: atom_id res chain seq x y z
N MET A 1 2.17 -20.56 39.48
CA MET A 1 3.53 -19.99 39.31
C MET A 1 4.57 -21.06 39.01
N ASP A 2 4.51 -22.24 39.65
CA ASP A 2 5.52 -23.31 39.46
C ASP A 2 5.56 -23.96 38.06
N SER A 3 4.41 -24.07 37.37
CA SER A 3 4.35 -24.63 36.01
C SER A 3 5.12 -23.79 34.98
N TYR A 4 5.11 -22.46 35.14
CA TYR A 4 5.81 -21.56 34.22
C TYR A 4 7.31 -21.49 34.55
N HIS A 5 7.66 -21.72 35.82
CA HIS A 5 9.03 -21.72 36.31
C HIS A 5 9.81 -22.93 35.79
N SER A 6 9.21 -24.13 35.83
CA SER A 6 9.80 -25.32 35.21
C SER A 6 9.87 -25.23 33.68
N HIS A 7 8.89 -24.57 33.05
CA HIS A 7 8.88 -24.40 31.60
C HIS A 7 9.94 -23.40 31.13
N GLY A 8 10.06 -22.25 31.80
CA GLY A 8 11.03 -21.21 31.51
C GLY A 8 12.47 -21.68 31.60
N MET A 9 12.86 -22.38 32.68
CA MET A 9 14.22 -22.94 32.81
C MET A 9 14.52 -24.02 31.75
N ARG A 10 13.56 -24.92 31.48
CA ARG A 10 13.72 -25.94 30.42
C ARG A 10 13.85 -25.31 29.04
N PHE A 11 13.16 -24.20 28.79
CA PHE A 11 13.26 -23.43 27.57
C PHE A 11 14.62 -22.74 27.43
N THR A 12 15.07 -22.03 28.47
CA THR A 12 16.38 -21.34 28.51
C THR A 12 17.52 -22.31 28.20
N PHE A 13 17.58 -23.45 28.90
CA PHE A 13 18.64 -24.45 28.71
C PHE A 13 18.65 -25.05 27.30
N LYS A 14 17.46 -25.36 26.73
CA LYS A 14 17.34 -25.90 25.37
C LYS A 14 17.76 -24.90 24.30
N MET A 15 17.37 -23.64 24.46
CA MET A 15 17.70 -22.58 23.50
C MET A 15 19.16 -22.15 23.60
N LEU A 16 19.76 -22.17 24.80
CA LEU A 16 21.20 -22.01 24.98
C LEU A 16 21.99 -23.14 24.32
N ALA A 17 21.55 -24.40 24.48
CA ALA A 17 22.17 -25.52 23.79
C ALA A 17 22.10 -25.33 22.26
N PHE A 18 20.96 -24.90 21.73
CA PHE A 18 20.80 -24.57 20.30
C PHE A 18 21.76 -23.43 19.87
N VAL A 19 21.86 -22.34 20.63
CA VAL A 19 22.76 -21.20 20.32
C VAL A 19 24.24 -21.61 20.40
N CYS A 20 24.63 -22.44 21.36
CA CYS A 20 26.02 -22.91 21.51
C CYS A 20 26.41 -23.88 20.38
N ILE A 21 25.49 -24.79 20.01
CA ILE A 21 25.67 -25.69 18.85
C ILE A 21 25.80 -24.90 17.55
N TRP A 22 25.11 -23.77 17.43
CA TRP A 22 25.19 -22.88 16.27
C TRP A 22 26.56 -22.18 16.14
N LYS A 23 27.19 -21.79 17.25
CA LYS A 23 28.43 -20.99 17.27
C LYS A 23 29.69 -21.85 17.08
N ASP A 24 29.75 -23.03 17.67
CA ASP A 24 30.98 -23.82 17.67
C ASP A 24 31.09 -24.75 16.46
N LYS A 25 32.16 -24.55 15.68
CA LYS A 25 32.61 -25.50 14.67
C LYS A 25 33.04 -26.86 15.25
N GLN A 26 33.24 -27.01 16.56
CA GLN A 26 33.55 -28.29 17.20
C GLN A 26 33.24 -28.27 18.71
N GLY A 27 32.65 -29.36 19.23
CA GLY A 27 33.17 -29.96 20.47
C GLY A 27 32.38 -29.83 21.77
N TRP A 28 31.09 -29.48 21.81
CA TRP A 28 30.34 -29.43 23.08
C TRP A 28 29.06 -30.27 23.03
N CYS A 29 29.22 -31.57 23.31
CA CYS A 29 28.12 -32.46 23.62
C CYS A 29 27.90 -32.43 25.15
N LEU A 30 26.91 -31.67 25.62
CA LEU A 30 26.56 -31.64 27.04
C LEU A 30 25.82 -32.94 27.40
N ASP A 31 26.53 -33.82 28.09
CA ASP A 31 26.04 -35.02 28.75
C ASP A 31 24.99 -34.66 29.81
N THR A 32 23.74 -34.48 29.37
CA THR A 32 22.59 -34.27 30.25
C THR A 32 21.47 -35.26 29.91
N LYS A 33 21.83 -36.55 29.95
CA LYS A 33 20.87 -37.63 30.17
C LYS A 33 20.37 -37.56 31.62
N LYS A 34 19.36 -36.74 31.90
CA LYS A 34 18.37 -37.02 32.95
C LYS A 34 17.17 -36.10 32.87
N GLU A 35 16.04 -36.72 32.48
CA GLU A 35 14.67 -36.37 32.89
C GLU A 35 14.23 -34.92 32.69
N ALA A 36 14.01 -34.56 31.44
CA ALA A 36 12.92 -33.65 31.10
C ALA A 36 12.17 -34.27 29.93
N THR A 37 10.95 -34.75 30.19
CA THR A 37 9.98 -35.13 29.16
C THR A 37 9.87 -33.98 28.17
N CYS A 38 10.52 -34.19 27.03
CA CYS A 38 10.79 -33.18 26.01
C CYS A 38 9.54 -32.96 25.16
N ASN A 39 9.27 -31.71 24.77
CA ASN A 39 8.80 -31.50 23.41
C ASN A 39 9.94 -31.97 22.48
N VAL A 40 9.83 -33.23 22.06
CA VAL A 40 10.78 -33.99 21.24
C VAL A 40 11.05 -33.29 19.90
N ASN A 41 10.16 -32.42 19.46
CA ASN A 41 10.24 -31.81 18.13
C ASN A 41 11.40 -30.81 17.95
N LEU A 42 11.80 -30.04 18.97
CA LEU A 42 12.90 -29.08 18.81
C LEU A 42 14.29 -29.74 18.92
N TYR A 43 14.44 -30.75 19.77
CA TYR A 43 15.74 -31.41 19.99
C TYR A 43 16.08 -32.42 18.87
N VAL A 44 15.07 -32.99 18.21
CA VAL A 44 15.24 -33.95 17.11
C VAL A 44 15.40 -33.26 15.76
N ALA A 45 14.84 -32.07 15.55
CA ALA A 45 14.94 -31.34 14.28
C ALA A 45 16.29 -30.60 14.07
N THR A 46 17.11 -30.46 15.12
CA THR A 46 18.24 -29.50 15.15
C THR A 46 19.54 -30.15 15.64
N GLY A 47 19.83 -31.38 15.21
CA GLY A 47 21.10 -32.04 15.54
C GLY A 47 22.31 -31.19 15.14
N PRO A 48 23.44 -31.23 15.88
CA PRO A 48 24.65 -30.45 15.55
C PRO A 48 25.12 -30.60 14.10
N GLU A 49 24.95 -31.79 13.52
CA GLU A 49 25.28 -32.11 12.13
C GLU A 49 24.31 -31.50 11.10
N PHE A 50 23.03 -31.27 11.44
CA PHE A 50 22.06 -30.65 10.54
C PHE A 50 22.26 -29.13 10.43
N MET A 51 22.79 -28.52 11.49
CA MET A 51 22.93 -27.08 11.69
C MET A 51 24.22 -26.51 11.08
N LEU A 52 25.32 -27.26 11.15
CA LEU A 52 26.60 -26.91 10.51
C LEU A 52 26.53 -26.94 8.96
N TYR A 53 25.59 -27.69 8.40
CA TYR A 53 25.44 -27.89 6.96
C TYR A 53 24.33 -27.04 6.30
N ALA A 54 23.51 -26.32 7.07
CA ALA A 54 22.43 -25.47 6.55
C ALA A 54 22.96 -24.13 5.96
N THR A 55 24.22 -23.81 6.18
CA THR A 55 24.88 -22.55 5.76
C THR A 55 25.13 -22.43 4.26
N HIS A 56 24.93 -23.50 3.49
CA HIS A 56 25.17 -23.53 2.04
C HIS A 56 24.03 -24.15 1.21
N ASP A 57 22.91 -24.55 1.84
CA ASP A 57 21.81 -25.24 1.16
C ASP A 57 20.46 -24.61 1.52
N VAL A 58 19.84 -23.96 0.53
CA VAL A 58 18.53 -23.30 0.62
C VAL A 58 17.44 -24.27 1.10
N SER A 59 17.49 -25.53 0.66
CA SER A 59 16.48 -26.54 1.03
C SER A 59 16.54 -26.88 2.51
N ARG A 60 17.74 -26.91 3.09
CA ARG A 60 17.98 -27.21 4.52
C ARG A 60 17.65 -26.03 5.40
N PHE A 61 18.01 -24.81 4.98
CA PHE A 61 17.55 -23.60 5.67
C PHE A 61 16.01 -23.57 5.74
N ASN A 62 15.35 -23.81 4.61
CA ASN A 62 13.89 -23.83 4.55
C ASN A 62 13.28 -24.88 5.49
N ALA A 63 13.83 -26.09 5.55
CA ALA A 63 13.37 -27.12 6.48
C ALA A 63 13.55 -26.71 7.95
N LEU A 64 14.69 -26.08 8.28
CA LEU A 64 14.94 -25.56 9.63
C LEU A 64 13.97 -24.43 10.00
N TYR A 65 13.78 -23.49 9.08
CA TYR A 65 12.86 -22.35 9.25
C TYR A 65 11.44 -22.85 9.49
N ASP A 66 10.94 -23.75 8.64
CA ASP A 66 9.60 -24.34 8.77
C ASP A 66 9.42 -25.05 10.12
N ALA A 67 10.45 -25.76 10.60
CA ALA A 67 10.40 -26.50 11.86
C ALA A 67 10.47 -25.60 13.10
N CYS A 68 11.23 -24.50 13.05
CA CYS A 68 11.58 -23.72 14.25
C CYS A 68 10.81 -22.39 14.35
N TYR A 69 10.45 -21.77 13.23
CA TYR A 69 9.93 -20.40 13.20
C TYR A 69 8.69 -20.21 14.10
N GLN A 70 7.69 -21.08 13.96
CA GLN A 70 6.47 -21.00 14.77
C GLN A 70 6.72 -21.17 16.28
N VAL A 71 7.72 -21.99 16.65
CA VAL A 71 8.11 -22.15 18.05
C VAL A 71 8.74 -20.85 18.57
N LEU A 72 9.66 -20.25 17.81
CA LEU A 72 10.33 -19.01 18.20
C LEU A 72 9.34 -17.84 18.32
N VAL A 73 8.38 -17.75 17.38
CA VAL A 73 7.30 -16.74 17.41
C VAL A 73 6.41 -16.93 18.64
N THR A 74 6.00 -18.16 18.92
CA THR A 74 5.16 -18.49 20.08
C THR A 74 5.85 -18.08 21.39
N GLU A 75 7.12 -18.43 21.53
CA GLU A 75 7.91 -18.16 22.74
C GLU A 75 8.17 -16.67 22.92
N TRP A 76 8.42 -15.94 21.82
CA TRP A 76 8.48 -14.49 21.85
C TRP A 76 7.17 -13.86 22.35
N ASN A 77 6.03 -14.31 21.83
CA ASN A 77 4.71 -13.80 22.22
C ASN A 77 4.37 -14.11 23.70
N VAL A 78 4.78 -15.27 24.18
CA VAL A 78 4.66 -15.68 25.59
C VAL A 78 5.47 -14.73 26.50
N LEU A 79 6.70 -14.39 26.13
CA LEU A 79 7.53 -13.42 26.88
C LEU A 79 7.01 -11.98 26.76
N LYS A 80 6.42 -11.62 25.62
CA LYS A 80 5.83 -10.31 25.33
C LYS A 80 4.69 -9.98 26.30
N SER A 81 3.78 -10.93 26.56
CA SER A 81 2.57 -10.77 27.39
C SER A 81 2.81 -10.34 28.85
N VAL A 82 4.06 -10.33 29.33
CA VAL A 82 4.41 -10.07 30.74
C VAL A 82 5.32 -8.83 30.92
N GLY A 83 5.48 -7.99 29.88
CA GLY A 83 5.88 -6.58 30.06
C GLY A 83 7.36 -6.22 30.30
N LEU A 84 8.33 -7.15 30.28
CA LEU A 84 9.66 -6.91 30.89
C LEU A 84 10.94 -6.70 30.03
N VAL A 85 10.91 -6.81 28.69
CA VAL A 85 12.11 -6.61 27.82
C VAL A 85 12.46 -5.12 27.64
N SER A 86 13.63 -4.70 28.11
CA SER A 86 14.15 -3.33 27.97
C SER A 86 14.70 -3.06 26.56
N ALA A 87 14.50 -1.84 26.05
CA ALA A 87 15.04 -1.38 24.77
C ALA A 87 16.57 -1.21 24.75
N GLU A 88 17.25 -1.16 25.91
CA GLU A 88 18.71 -1.05 25.96
C GLU A 88 19.42 -2.36 25.55
N GLU A 89 18.76 -3.50 25.65
CA GLU A 89 19.34 -4.82 25.36
C GLU A 89 19.42 -5.13 23.85
N SER A 90 18.78 -4.34 22.98
CA SER A 90 18.86 -4.48 21.52
C SER A 90 20.09 -3.83 20.90
N LYS A 91 20.86 -3.07 21.69
CA LYS A 91 22.04 -2.34 21.19
C LYS A 91 23.25 -3.24 20.96
N THR A 92 23.38 -4.35 21.67
CA THR A 92 24.47 -5.30 21.45
C THR A 92 24.27 -6.04 20.13
N ARG A 93 25.06 -5.69 19.11
CA ARG A 93 25.44 -6.67 18.08
C ARG A 93 26.14 -7.80 18.84
N MET A 94 25.41 -8.82 19.28
CA MET A 94 26.05 -10.05 19.79
C MET A 94 26.53 -10.93 18.64
N VAL A 95 27.04 -10.30 17.58
CA VAL A 95 27.77 -11.00 16.52
C VAL A 95 29.18 -11.33 17.01
N ASP A 96 29.74 -10.53 17.94
CA ASP A 96 31.06 -10.77 18.55
C ASP A 96 31.00 -11.28 20.01
N GLY A 97 29.83 -11.31 20.64
CA GLY A 97 29.66 -11.73 22.04
C GLY A 97 29.53 -13.25 22.18
N ASP A 98 30.48 -13.86 22.90
CA ASP A 98 30.49 -15.29 23.25
C ASP A 98 29.17 -15.82 23.85
N CYS A 99 28.74 -17.00 23.40
CA CYS A 99 27.72 -17.82 24.07
C CYS A 99 28.06 -18.02 25.56
N LYS A 100 29.35 -17.96 25.90
CA LYS A 100 29.89 -17.87 27.26
C LYS A 100 29.23 -16.77 28.09
N GLY A 101 28.98 -15.58 27.53
CA GLY A 101 28.32 -14.49 28.24
C GLY A 101 26.85 -14.78 28.60
N PHE A 102 26.16 -15.63 27.84
CA PHE A 102 24.82 -16.11 28.21
C PHE A 102 24.88 -17.21 29.28
N LEU A 103 25.91 -18.06 29.25
CA LEU A 103 26.16 -19.07 30.26
C LEU A 103 26.53 -18.44 31.60
N ASP A 104 27.43 -17.45 31.59
CA ASP A 104 27.82 -16.69 32.79
C ASP A 104 26.61 -15.97 33.40
N GLN A 105 25.77 -15.33 32.57
CA GLN A 105 24.50 -14.74 33.02
C GLN A 105 23.49 -15.77 33.54
N LEU A 106 23.51 -17.01 33.05
CA LEU A 106 22.66 -18.09 33.55
C LEU A 106 23.08 -18.54 34.95
N PHE A 107 24.39 -18.56 35.23
CA PHE A 107 24.93 -18.87 36.55
C PHE A 107 24.77 -17.72 37.56
N GLU A 108 24.74 -16.47 37.10
CA GLU A 108 24.52 -15.27 37.95
C GLU A 108 23.03 -14.86 38.09
N ALA A 109 22.12 -15.52 37.36
CA ALA A 109 20.71 -15.15 37.32
C ALA A 109 19.94 -15.50 38.62
N ASN A 110 19.38 -14.49 39.30
CA ASN A 110 18.40 -14.72 40.37
C ASN A 110 17.07 -15.23 39.77
N PHE A 111 16.44 -16.21 40.44
CA PHE A 111 15.55 -17.24 39.89
C PHE A 111 14.34 -16.82 39.02
N ASN A 112 13.88 -15.55 38.97
CA ASN A 112 12.66 -15.18 38.22
C ASN A 112 12.78 -14.00 37.25
N THR A 113 13.52 -12.94 37.59
CA THR A 113 13.67 -11.76 36.72
C THR A 113 14.77 -11.93 35.68
N ASN A 114 15.87 -12.59 36.02
CA ASN A 114 17.03 -12.71 35.14
C ASN A 114 16.82 -13.76 34.04
N PHE A 115 16.10 -14.86 34.31
CA PHE A 115 15.81 -15.88 33.30
C PHE A 115 14.93 -15.38 32.16
N ARG A 116 13.98 -14.48 32.44
CA ARG A 116 13.09 -13.92 31.42
C ARG A 116 13.84 -12.98 30.48
N GLN A 117 14.71 -12.13 31.05
CA GLN A 117 15.59 -11.24 30.28
C GLN A 117 16.62 -12.05 29.46
N LEU A 118 17.18 -13.11 30.07
CA LEU A 118 18.07 -14.03 29.37
C LEU A 118 17.36 -14.72 28.21
N ASN A 119 16.12 -15.19 28.39
CA ASN A 119 15.31 -15.79 27.32
C ASN A 119 15.02 -14.82 26.18
N SER A 120 14.69 -13.56 26.48
CA SER A 120 14.50 -12.55 25.43
C SER A 120 15.80 -12.30 24.65
N LYS A 121 16.96 -12.23 25.33
CA LYS A 121 18.25 -12.05 24.65
C LYS A 121 18.59 -13.26 23.77
N ILE A 122 18.38 -14.47 24.27
CA ILE A 122 18.59 -15.71 23.51
C ILE A 122 17.72 -15.72 22.25
N LEU A 123 16.42 -15.40 22.37
CA LEU A 123 15.52 -15.34 21.21
C LEU A 123 15.94 -14.27 20.20
N VAL A 124 16.30 -13.08 20.65
CA VAL A 124 16.80 -12.01 19.77
C VAL A 124 18.05 -12.45 19.02
N CYS A 125 18.95 -13.19 19.67
CA CYS A 125 20.13 -13.80 19.04
C CYS A 125 19.77 -14.90 18.04
N LEU A 126 18.79 -15.75 18.35
CA LEU A 126 18.31 -16.78 17.42
C LEU A 126 17.75 -16.16 16.14
N PHE A 127 16.94 -15.10 16.28
CA PHE A 127 16.46 -14.35 15.12
C PHE A 127 17.58 -13.72 14.30
N TRP A 128 18.64 -13.20 14.94
CA TRP A 128 19.84 -12.74 14.24
C TRP A 128 20.51 -13.85 13.43
N ARG A 129 20.68 -15.04 14.02
CA ARG A 129 21.29 -16.17 13.32
C ARG A 129 20.44 -16.66 12.14
N ILE A 130 19.13 -16.72 12.31
CA ILE A 130 18.20 -17.04 11.21
C ILE A 130 18.38 -16.03 10.07
N LEU A 131 18.44 -14.73 10.38
CA LEU A 131 18.66 -13.69 9.37
C LEU A 131 20.00 -13.81 8.66
N GLU A 132 21.09 -14.06 9.40
CA GLU A 132 22.43 -14.23 8.81
C GLU A 132 22.46 -15.40 7.82
N VAL A 133 21.87 -16.54 8.19
CA VAL A 133 21.78 -17.68 7.27
C VAL A 133 20.89 -17.35 6.09
N PHE A 134 19.69 -16.84 6.35
CA PHE A 134 18.73 -16.50 5.31
C PHE A 134 19.34 -15.61 4.22
N VAL A 135 20.08 -14.56 4.62
CA VAL A 135 20.79 -13.66 3.71
C VAL A 135 21.94 -14.38 3.00
N SER A 136 22.69 -15.25 3.69
CA SER A 136 23.80 -16.02 3.09
C SER A 136 23.33 -17.05 2.06
N THR A 137 22.16 -17.66 2.28
CA THR A 137 21.53 -18.64 1.38
C THR A 137 20.70 -17.97 0.29
N MET A 138 20.58 -16.64 0.30
CA MET A 138 19.74 -15.92 -0.63
C MET A 138 20.18 -16.17 -2.09
N PRO A 139 19.26 -16.51 -3.01
CA PRO A 139 19.59 -16.69 -4.42
C PRO A 139 20.20 -15.40 -5.01
N ALA A 140 21.04 -15.55 -6.04
CA ALA A 140 21.68 -14.39 -6.69
C ALA A 140 20.68 -13.54 -7.49
N ASP A 141 19.60 -14.17 -7.98
CA ASP A 141 18.51 -13.54 -8.70
C ASP A 141 17.16 -14.09 -8.19
N VAL A 142 16.15 -13.24 -8.14
CA VAL A 142 14.76 -13.55 -7.75
C VAL A 142 14.13 -14.53 -8.73
N SER A 143 14.55 -14.48 -10.00
CA SER A 143 14.11 -15.41 -11.05
C SER A 143 14.48 -16.87 -10.76
N LEU A 144 15.39 -17.12 -9.80
CA LEU A 144 15.80 -18.44 -9.35
C LEU A 144 15.00 -18.95 -8.13
N ASP A 145 14.06 -18.16 -7.60
CA ASP A 145 13.07 -18.62 -6.61
C ASP A 145 11.81 -19.12 -7.32
N ASP A 146 11.93 -20.23 -8.04
CA ASP A 146 10.84 -20.89 -8.76
C ASP A 146 9.62 -21.21 -7.85
N SER A 147 9.84 -21.26 -6.53
CA SER A 147 8.84 -21.62 -5.52
C SER A 147 8.16 -20.43 -4.82
N GLY A 148 8.67 -19.20 -4.96
CA GLY A 148 8.24 -18.04 -4.18
C GLY A 148 8.47 -18.16 -2.66
N LYS A 149 9.19 -19.20 -2.22
CA LYS A 149 9.39 -19.53 -0.81
C LYS A 149 10.34 -18.56 -0.13
N TRP A 150 11.34 -18.06 -0.86
CA TRP A 150 12.27 -17.08 -0.32
C TRP A 150 11.56 -15.76 -0.03
N MET A 151 10.73 -15.29 -0.97
CA MET A 151 9.96 -14.06 -0.80
C MET A 151 8.94 -14.12 0.32
N SER A 152 8.22 -15.23 0.45
CA SER A 152 7.29 -15.44 1.57
C SER A 152 8.04 -15.45 2.91
N THR A 153 9.17 -16.16 2.99
CA THR A 153 10.02 -16.16 4.20
C THR A 153 10.55 -14.77 4.56
N PHE A 154 10.99 -13.99 3.56
CA PHE A 154 11.42 -12.60 3.75
C PHE A 154 10.30 -11.76 4.37
N GLN A 155 9.10 -11.85 3.78
CA GLN A 155 7.93 -11.11 4.20
C GLN A 155 7.48 -11.53 5.60
N ASP A 156 7.45 -12.82 5.91
CA ASP A 156 7.07 -13.34 7.22
C ASP A 156 8.01 -12.83 8.33
N LEU A 157 9.32 -12.90 8.09
CA LEU A 157 10.33 -12.35 9.01
C LEU A 157 10.15 -10.84 9.20
N PHE A 158 9.97 -10.08 8.11
CA PHE A 158 9.75 -8.64 8.18
C PHE A 158 8.50 -8.30 8.99
N VAL A 159 7.36 -8.93 8.66
CA VAL A 159 6.08 -8.71 9.34
C VAL A 159 6.18 -9.05 10.82
N PHE A 160 6.81 -10.16 11.19
CA PHE A 160 6.99 -10.53 12.59
C PHE A 160 7.81 -9.49 13.37
N PHE A 161 8.91 -9.00 12.80
CA PHE A 161 9.72 -7.98 13.45
C PHE A 161 9.00 -6.64 13.56
N ALA A 162 8.25 -6.25 12.53
CA ALA A 162 7.52 -4.99 12.47
C ALA A 162 6.27 -4.95 13.36
N ASP A 163 5.56 -6.08 13.51
CA ASP A 163 4.37 -6.22 14.35
C ASP A 163 4.71 -6.46 15.84
N SER A 164 6.00 -6.46 16.19
CA SER A 164 6.43 -6.52 17.58
C SER A 164 6.14 -5.19 18.29
N ASP A 165 5.18 -5.19 19.23
CA ASP A 165 4.85 -4.00 20.07
C ASP A 165 6.07 -3.35 20.76
N ARG A 166 7.20 -4.07 20.84
CA ARG A 166 8.49 -3.52 21.28
C ARG A 166 9.27 -2.99 20.09
N LYS A 167 8.86 -1.81 19.61
CA LYS A 167 9.38 -1.11 18.42
C LYS A 167 10.92 -1.09 18.30
N ASN A 168 11.64 -1.06 19.42
CA ASN A 168 13.10 -0.91 19.43
C ASN A 168 13.89 -2.23 19.49
N VAL A 169 13.24 -3.38 19.71
CA VAL A 169 13.97 -4.65 19.87
C VAL A 169 14.50 -5.16 18.54
N PHE A 170 13.63 -5.22 17.53
CA PHE A 170 13.96 -5.77 16.21
C PHE A 170 14.26 -4.68 15.16
N GLN A 171 14.37 -3.42 15.55
CA GLN A 171 14.69 -2.32 14.61
C GLN A 171 15.99 -2.61 13.83
N LYS A 172 17.01 -3.13 14.49
CA LYS A 172 18.26 -3.49 13.82
C LYS A 172 18.11 -4.68 12.89
N HIS A 173 17.26 -5.65 13.22
CA HIS A 173 16.93 -6.80 12.38
C HIS A 173 16.24 -6.35 11.10
N LEU A 174 15.28 -5.43 11.22
CA LEU A 174 14.57 -4.82 10.10
C LEU A 174 15.55 -4.06 9.20
N HIS A 175 16.36 -3.17 9.76
CA HIS A 175 17.38 -2.44 8.99
C HIS A 175 18.34 -3.40 8.27
N PHE A 176 18.81 -4.46 8.95
CA PHE A 176 19.67 -5.45 8.34
C PHE A 176 18.98 -6.19 7.19
N LEU A 177 17.74 -6.64 7.40
CA LEU A 177 16.95 -7.37 6.40
C LEU A 177 16.72 -6.51 5.15
N VAL A 178 16.36 -5.24 5.32
CA VAL A 178 16.14 -4.30 4.22
C VAL A 178 17.44 -3.95 3.50
N THR A 179 18.54 -3.69 4.21
CA THR A 179 19.86 -3.42 3.57
C THR A 179 20.43 -4.63 2.83
N LYS A 180 20.07 -5.85 3.23
CA LYS A 180 20.53 -7.10 2.60
C LYS A 180 19.56 -7.66 1.57
N CYS A 181 18.44 -6.99 1.34
CA CYS A 181 17.51 -7.35 0.27
C CYS A 181 18.21 -7.16 -1.09
N LYS A 182 18.37 -8.24 -1.88
CA LYS A 182 18.87 -8.11 -3.26
C LYS A 182 17.76 -7.74 -4.27
N ILE A 183 16.49 -7.79 -3.86
CA ILE A 183 15.41 -7.10 -4.59
C ILE A 183 15.51 -5.63 -4.25
N SER A 184 14.90 -4.76 -5.07
CA SER A 184 14.56 -3.40 -4.66
C SER A 184 13.93 -3.39 -3.25
N PRO A 185 14.65 -2.90 -2.22
CA PRO A 185 14.12 -2.80 -0.88
C PRO A 185 13.01 -1.72 -0.82
N VAL A 186 13.11 -0.70 -1.67
CA VAL A 186 12.14 0.38 -1.78
C VAL A 186 10.78 -0.15 -2.22
N ARG A 187 10.73 -0.94 -3.31
CA ARG A 187 9.49 -1.53 -3.82
C ARG A 187 8.88 -2.53 -2.85
N PHE A 188 9.70 -3.33 -2.16
CA PHE A 188 9.21 -4.23 -1.13
C PHE A 188 8.48 -3.48 -0.01
N LEU A 189 9.11 -2.45 0.55
CA LEU A 189 8.53 -1.65 1.64
C LEU A 189 7.26 -0.94 1.17
N LEU A 190 7.28 -0.37 -0.04
CA LEU A 190 6.15 0.38 -0.55
C LEU A 190 4.97 -0.51 -0.92
N LYS A 191 5.21 -1.76 -1.31
CA LYS A 191 4.14 -2.75 -1.48
C LYS A 191 3.34 -2.92 -0.18
N LEU A 192 4.03 -3.06 0.96
CA LEU A 192 3.37 -3.24 2.27
C LEU A 192 2.52 -2.03 2.69
N VAL A 193 2.85 -0.82 2.25
CA VAL A 193 2.08 0.40 2.61
C VAL A 193 1.02 0.79 1.59
N THR A 194 1.02 0.16 0.42
CA THR A 194 0.08 0.43 -0.68
C THR A 194 -0.92 -0.70 -0.90
N GLU A 195 -0.85 -1.79 -0.14
CA GLU A 195 -1.80 -2.89 -0.15
C GLU A 195 -2.88 -2.74 0.94
N GLU A 196 -4.09 -3.16 0.59
CA GLU A 196 -5.22 -3.23 1.53
C GLU A 196 -5.04 -4.42 2.49
N GLY A 197 -5.37 -4.24 3.76
CA GLY A 197 -5.38 -5.32 4.76
C GLY A 197 -4.06 -5.56 5.50
N VAL A 198 -3.00 -4.79 5.23
CA VAL A 198 -1.75 -4.84 6.01
C VAL A 198 -1.94 -4.14 7.37
N SER A 199 -1.36 -4.69 8.44
CA SER A 199 -1.48 -4.08 9.78
C SER A 199 -0.81 -2.71 9.83
N VAL A 200 -1.39 -1.77 10.59
CA VAL A 200 -0.83 -0.42 10.74
C VAL A 200 0.59 -0.45 11.30
N ALA A 201 0.89 -1.38 12.22
CA ALA A 201 2.23 -1.52 12.80
C ALA A 201 3.27 -1.86 11.73
N VAL A 202 2.96 -2.82 10.85
CA VAL A 202 3.81 -3.18 9.72
C VAL A 202 4.00 -2.00 8.77
N GLN A 203 2.91 -1.30 8.42
CA GLN A 203 2.98 -0.15 7.52
C GLN A 203 3.84 0.99 8.09
N VAL A 204 3.67 1.33 9.37
CA VAL A 204 4.46 2.36 10.05
C VAL A 204 5.94 2.00 10.07
N GLU A 205 6.27 0.76 10.40
CA GLU A 205 7.67 0.31 10.45
C GLU A 205 8.29 0.21 9.05
N SER A 206 7.51 -0.15 8.02
CA SER A 206 7.94 -0.06 6.63
C SER A 206 8.34 1.37 6.23
N LEU A 207 7.59 2.37 6.69
CA LEU A 207 7.92 3.79 6.46
C LEU A 207 9.15 4.23 7.26
N HIS A 208 9.33 3.74 8.48
CA HIS A 208 10.56 3.99 9.24
C HIS A 208 11.79 3.37 8.56
N CYS A 209 11.67 2.16 8.02
CA CYS A 209 12.72 1.54 7.20
C CYS A 209 12.99 2.34 5.92
N PHE A 210 11.96 2.90 5.29
CA PHE A 210 12.12 3.80 4.14
C PHE A 210 12.93 5.06 4.51
N VAL A 211 12.62 5.70 5.64
CA VAL A 211 13.40 6.85 6.14
C VAL A 211 14.86 6.44 6.39
N PHE A 212 15.08 5.25 6.96
CA PHE A 212 16.43 4.71 7.14
C PHE A 212 17.17 4.55 5.81
N LEU A 213 16.50 4.11 4.74
CA LEU A 213 17.07 4.03 3.40
C LEU A 213 17.43 5.40 2.82
N CYS A 214 16.62 6.44 3.07
CA CYS A 214 16.95 7.82 2.67
C CYS A 214 18.27 8.34 3.28
N SER A 215 18.69 7.77 4.42
CA SER A 215 19.96 8.15 5.07
C SER A 215 21.19 7.36 4.61
N GLN A 216 21.01 6.36 3.73
CA GLN A 216 22.11 5.56 3.19
C GLN A 216 22.87 6.33 2.09
N LEU A 217 24.14 6.00 1.90
CA LEU A 217 25.05 6.68 0.94
C LEU A 217 25.02 6.07 -0.48
N ASP A 218 24.12 5.14 -0.77
CA ASP A 218 24.05 4.48 -2.08
C ASP A 218 23.27 5.34 -3.10
N GLU A 219 24.00 6.00 -4.02
CA GLU A 219 23.44 6.84 -5.08
C GLU A 219 22.40 6.10 -5.95
N SER A 220 22.58 4.79 -6.18
CA SER A 220 21.66 4.02 -7.02
C SER A 220 20.27 3.89 -6.39
N LEU A 221 20.23 3.84 -5.06
CA LEU A 221 19.03 3.72 -4.25
C LEU A 221 18.26 5.04 -4.16
N HIS A 222 18.97 6.17 -4.27
CA HIS A 222 18.37 7.51 -4.17
C HIS A 222 17.41 7.82 -5.31
N PHE A 223 17.77 7.42 -6.53
CA PHE A 223 16.90 7.57 -7.70
C PHE A 223 15.59 6.79 -7.54
N GLU A 224 15.68 5.58 -7.01
CA GLU A 224 14.52 4.73 -6.76
C GLU A 224 13.62 5.33 -5.67
N LEU A 225 14.19 5.79 -4.55
CA LEU A 225 13.45 6.43 -3.47
C LEU A 225 12.66 7.65 -3.94
N LEU A 226 13.29 8.53 -4.74
CA LEU A 226 12.63 9.71 -5.29
C LEU A 226 11.57 9.36 -6.33
N GLY A 227 11.85 8.38 -7.20
CA GLY A 227 10.93 7.92 -8.23
C GLY A 227 9.64 7.32 -7.65
N GLU A 228 9.74 6.73 -6.47
CA GLU A 228 8.63 6.07 -5.78
C GLU A 228 7.87 7.00 -4.81
N PHE A 229 8.18 8.31 -4.79
CA PHE A 229 7.46 9.32 -3.99
C PHE A 229 5.92 9.19 -4.07
N PRO A 230 5.29 9.02 -5.25
CA PRO A 230 3.83 8.95 -5.35
C PRO A 230 3.20 7.84 -4.50
N SER A 231 3.94 6.75 -4.23
CA SER A 231 3.48 5.65 -3.37
C SER A 231 3.28 6.08 -1.91
N ILE A 232 4.01 7.10 -1.44
CA ILE A 232 3.91 7.64 -0.07
C ILE A 232 2.61 8.46 0.12
N LEU A 233 1.99 8.93 -0.96
CA LEU A 233 0.71 9.63 -0.89
C LEU A 233 -0.40 8.73 -0.34
N VAL A 234 -0.30 7.41 -0.53
CA VAL A 234 -1.28 6.44 -0.01
C VAL A 234 -1.30 6.45 1.53
N PRO A 235 -0.22 6.13 2.26
CA PRO A 235 -0.21 6.18 3.72
C PRO A 235 -0.40 7.59 4.27
N LEU A 236 0.01 8.65 3.55
CA LEU A 236 -0.22 10.03 3.96
C LEU A 236 -1.71 10.42 3.95
N SER A 237 -2.54 9.70 3.18
CA SER A 237 -4.00 9.89 3.09
C SER A 237 -4.79 9.08 4.12
N SER A 238 -4.10 8.31 4.96
CA SER A 238 -4.75 7.39 5.90
C SER A 238 -5.53 8.10 7.00
N ASP A 239 -6.58 7.45 7.49
CA ASP A 239 -7.29 7.87 8.70
C ASP A 239 -6.44 7.67 9.96
N ASN A 240 -5.43 6.80 9.91
CA ASN A 240 -4.53 6.55 11.02
C ASN A 240 -3.45 7.64 11.13
N LYS A 241 -3.46 8.37 12.25
CA LYS A 241 -2.52 9.46 12.52
C LYS A 241 -1.06 9.02 12.55
N ASP A 242 -0.75 7.87 13.15
CA ASP A 242 0.63 7.37 13.23
C ASP A 242 1.18 7.06 11.84
N LEU A 243 0.34 6.50 10.96
CA LEU A 243 0.70 6.24 9.57
C LEU A 243 0.96 7.53 8.79
N ARG A 244 0.09 8.56 8.95
CA ARG A 244 0.33 9.88 8.33
C ARG A 244 1.62 10.52 8.82
N VAL A 245 1.91 10.43 10.13
CA VAL A 245 3.15 10.96 10.72
C VAL A 245 4.38 10.25 10.13
N ALA A 246 4.36 8.92 10.08
CA ALA A 246 5.45 8.15 9.49
C ALA A 246 5.65 8.47 7.99
N ALA A 247 4.56 8.61 7.23
CA ALA A 247 4.61 8.98 5.82
C ALA A 247 5.17 10.40 5.61
N MET A 248 4.80 11.35 6.46
CA MET A 248 5.37 12.70 6.44
C MET A 248 6.87 12.68 6.77
N SER A 249 7.33 11.82 7.66
CA SER A 249 8.77 11.62 7.89
C SER A 249 9.49 11.05 6.65
N CYS A 250 8.84 10.23 5.83
CA CYS A 250 9.38 9.83 4.53
C CYS A 250 9.50 11.03 3.58
N ILE A 251 8.50 11.92 3.54
CA ILE A 251 8.57 13.16 2.74
C ILE A 251 9.73 14.05 3.20
N GLU A 252 9.93 14.22 4.51
CA GLU A 252 11.08 14.95 5.08
C GLU A 252 12.42 14.28 4.71
N GLY A 253 12.47 12.94 4.74
CA GLY A 253 13.63 12.16 4.31
C GLY A 253 13.97 12.36 2.83
N LEU A 254 12.97 12.29 1.95
CA LEU A 254 13.13 12.57 0.52
C LEU A 254 13.52 14.02 0.25
N CYS A 255 12.95 14.98 0.99
CA CYS A 255 13.29 16.40 0.87
C CYS A 255 14.75 16.65 1.26
N THR A 256 15.28 15.92 2.25
CA THR A 256 16.69 16.00 2.65
C THR A 256 17.60 15.32 1.62
N LEU A 257 17.11 14.25 0.98
CA LEU A 257 17.86 13.49 -0.01
C LEU A 257 17.98 14.19 -1.36
N SER A 258 16.89 14.83 -1.81
CA SER A 258 16.74 15.44 -3.13
C SER A 258 17.91 16.35 -3.56
N PRO A 259 18.44 17.27 -2.73
CA PRO A 259 19.57 18.12 -3.09
C PRO A 259 20.90 17.39 -3.35
N HIS A 260 21.02 16.15 -2.88
CA HIS A 260 22.25 15.36 -3.00
C HIS A 260 22.29 14.48 -4.26
N VAL A 261 21.19 14.41 -5.01
CA VAL A 261 21.08 13.57 -6.21
C VAL A 261 21.45 14.38 -7.45
N ASP A 262 22.41 13.88 -8.22
CA ASP A 262 22.72 14.45 -9.52
C ASP A 262 21.64 14.05 -10.54
N ILE A 263 20.59 14.88 -10.60
CA ILE A 263 19.44 14.81 -11.51
C ILE A 263 19.89 14.65 -12.98
N SER A 264 21.09 15.10 -13.35
CA SER A 264 21.62 14.93 -14.72
C SER A 264 21.85 13.46 -15.10
N LYS A 265 22.10 12.58 -14.11
CA LYS A 265 22.33 11.14 -14.30
C LYS A 265 21.06 10.30 -14.40
N TRP A 266 19.86 10.88 -14.19
CA TRP A 266 18.56 10.19 -14.24
C TRP A 266 18.25 9.52 -15.60
N LYS A 267 19.03 9.81 -16.66
CA LYS A 267 18.73 9.45 -18.05
C LYS A 267 19.16 8.06 -18.54
N SER A 268 19.64 7.13 -17.71
CA SER A 268 20.00 5.79 -18.19
C SER A 268 19.19 4.68 -17.51
N GLY A 269 18.04 4.30 -18.10
CA GLY A 269 17.44 2.99 -17.81
C GLY A 269 15.97 2.80 -18.15
N GLN A 270 15.12 3.79 -17.95
CA GLN A 270 13.68 3.72 -18.25
C GLN A 270 13.15 5.12 -18.52
N SER A 271 12.14 5.24 -19.37
CA SER A 271 11.57 6.47 -19.96
C SER A 271 10.89 7.44 -18.97
N ALA A 272 11.40 7.61 -17.77
CA ALA A 272 10.89 8.54 -16.77
C ALA A 272 11.59 9.90 -16.93
N THR A 273 10.85 10.92 -17.36
CA THR A 273 11.27 12.32 -17.29
C THR A 273 11.74 12.61 -15.86
N CYS A 274 12.96 13.13 -15.70
CA CYS A 274 13.49 13.43 -14.38
C CYS A 274 12.64 14.51 -13.71
N PRO A 275 12.10 14.29 -12.50
CA PRO A 275 11.19 15.23 -11.88
C PRO A 275 11.99 16.37 -11.22
N HIS A 276 12.47 17.31 -12.04
CA HIS A 276 13.19 18.52 -11.59
C HIS A 276 12.36 19.39 -10.63
N PHE A 277 11.04 19.22 -10.63
CA PHE A 277 10.09 19.87 -9.72
C PHE A 277 10.01 19.21 -8.33
N LEU A 278 10.59 18.02 -8.15
CA LEU A 278 10.34 17.19 -6.96
C LEU A 278 10.86 17.85 -5.68
N ASP A 279 12.01 18.52 -5.75
CA ASP A 279 12.60 19.22 -4.60
C ASP A 279 11.64 20.29 -4.03
N GLU A 280 11.11 21.14 -4.91
CA GLU A 280 10.17 22.18 -4.53
C GLU A 280 8.83 21.60 -4.07
N LEU A 281 8.33 20.55 -4.75
CA LEU A 281 7.11 19.86 -4.36
C LEU A 281 7.20 19.29 -2.93
N LEU A 282 8.28 18.56 -2.63
CA LEU A 282 8.54 17.99 -1.32
C LEU A 282 8.66 19.10 -0.26
N SER A 283 9.41 20.16 -0.56
CA SER A 283 9.55 21.33 0.33
C SER A 283 8.20 21.97 0.67
N LEU A 284 7.31 22.15 -0.32
CA LEU A 284 5.96 22.68 -0.09
C LEU A 284 5.12 21.77 0.79
N MET A 285 5.21 20.44 0.62
CA MET A 285 4.53 19.48 1.48
C MET A 285 5.05 19.54 2.93
N VAL A 286 6.36 19.62 3.13
CA VAL A 286 6.98 19.76 4.45
C VAL A 286 6.57 21.07 5.13
N GLN A 287 6.48 22.18 4.37
CA GLN A 287 5.98 23.46 4.88
C GLN A 287 4.54 23.36 5.38
N GLN A 288 3.69 22.59 4.70
CA GLN A 288 2.28 22.37 5.07
C GLN A 288 2.06 21.20 6.04
N LYS A 289 3.12 20.58 6.56
CA LYS A 289 3.02 19.33 7.33
C LYS A 289 2.07 19.39 8.52
N ARG A 290 2.04 20.51 9.24
CA ARG A 290 1.17 20.66 10.42
C ARG A 290 -0.31 20.55 10.06
N LEU A 291 -0.71 21.14 8.93
CA LEU A 291 -2.08 21.10 8.43
C LEU A 291 -2.41 19.73 7.85
N ILE A 292 -1.51 19.17 7.04
CA ILE A 292 -1.68 17.83 6.44
C ILE A 292 -1.85 16.75 7.52
N LEU A 293 -1.09 16.83 8.62
CA LEU A 293 -1.19 15.86 9.70
C LEU A 293 -2.44 16.05 10.56
N SER A 294 -2.96 17.28 10.67
CA SER A 294 -4.13 17.59 11.51
C SER A 294 -5.44 17.11 10.89
N ASP A 295 -5.59 17.23 9.57
CA ASP A 295 -6.85 16.97 8.89
C ASP A 295 -6.59 16.27 7.55
N ARG A 296 -7.31 15.17 7.30
CA ARG A 296 -7.18 14.33 6.11
C ARG A 296 -7.56 15.08 4.84
N ASP A 297 -8.50 16.03 4.92
CA ASP A 297 -9.01 16.73 3.74
C ASP A 297 -8.08 17.85 3.27
N VAL A 298 -7.03 18.16 4.05
CA VAL A 298 -6.01 19.14 3.68
C VAL A 298 -5.13 18.65 2.54
N LEU A 299 -4.73 17.37 2.52
CA LEU A 299 -3.85 16.85 1.45
C LEU A 299 -4.52 16.87 0.06
N PRO A 300 -5.76 16.35 -0.13
CA PRO A 300 -6.49 16.53 -1.38
C PRO A 300 -6.65 18.00 -1.78
N SER A 301 -6.96 18.87 -0.81
CA SER A 301 -7.09 20.31 -1.04
C SER A 301 -5.77 20.94 -1.48
N PHE A 302 -4.66 20.54 -0.87
CA PHE A 302 -3.32 20.99 -1.23
C PHE A 302 -2.96 20.61 -2.65
N LEU A 303 -3.14 19.34 -3.02
CA LEU A 303 -2.86 18.85 -4.37
C LEU A 303 -3.77 19.53 -5.41
N THR A 304 -5.04 19.73 -5.07
CA THR A 304 -5.99 20.44 -5.94
C THR A 304 -5.57 21.89 -6.17
N THR A 305 -5.23 22.64 -5.11
CA THR A 305 -4.75 24.03 -5.23
C THR A 305 -3.41 24.12 -5.98
N LEU A 306 -2.51 23.18 -5.74
CA LEU A 306 -1.21 23.14 -6.39
C LEU A 306 -1.32 22.90 -7.90
N LEU A 307 -2.15 21.93 -8.31
CA LEU A 307 -2.20 21.44 -9.70
C LEU A 307 -3.31 22.07 -10.53
N SER A 308 -4.33 22.68 -9.90
CA SER A 308 -5.40 23.38 -10.62
C SER A 308 -4.93 24.72 -11.18
N SER A 309 -5.62 25.17 -12.24
CA SER A 309 -5.43 26.48 -12.86
C SER A 309 -6.20 27.60 -12.17
N SER A 310 -7.22 27.28 -11.35
CA SER A 310 -8.20 28.28 -10.85
C SER A 310 -8.83 27.94 -9.49
N CYS A 311 -8.11 27.25 -8.60
CA CYS A 311 -8.66 26.83 -7.32
C CYS A 311 -8.36 27.82 -6.18
N HIS A 312 -9.41 28.31 -5.53
CA HIS A 312 -9.37 29.04 -4.27
C HIS A 312 -9.78 28.08 -3.13
N SER A 313 -8.82 27.37 -2.53
CA SER A 313 -9.09 26.56 -1.35
C SER A 313 -9.03 27.44 -0.10
N LEU A 314 -10.01 27.30 0.80
CA LEU A 314 -9.95 27.95 2.11
C LEU A 314 -8.90 27.33 3.04
N LEU A 315 -8.51 26.07 2.77
CA LEU A 315 -7.59 25.30 3.62
C LEU A 315 -6.12 25.54 3.27
N VAL A 316 -5.85 26.07 2.07
CA VAL A 316 -4.50 26.14 1.50
C VAL A 316 -4.27 27.52 0.89
N PRO A 317 -3.22 28.25 1.28
CA PRO A 317 -2.91 29.57 0.72
C PRO A 317 -2.79 29.55 -0.82
N GLU A 318 -3.38 30.55 -1.48
CA GLU A 318 -3.32 30.70 -2.95
C GLU A 318 -1.89 30.80 -3.51
N THR A 319 -0.95 31.27 -2.68
CA THR A 319 0.47 31.37 -3.03
C THR A 319 1.09 30.03 -3.41
N ILE A 320 0.52 28.91 -2.94
CA ILE A 320 0.97 27.56 -3.32
C ILE A 320 0.60 27.26 -4.77
N GLY A 321 -0.61 27.63 -5.21
CA GLY A 321 -1.05 27.43 -6.59
C GLY A 321 -0.27 28.26 -7.62
N GLN A 322 0.48 29.27 -7.18
CA GLN A 322 1.30 30.13 -8.03
C GLN A 322 2.76 29.67 -8.14
N ARG A 323 3.19 28.64 -7.38
CA ARG A 323 4.58 28.17 -7.35
C ARG A 323 5.03 27.57 -8.67
N PHE A 324 4.15 26.81 -9.32
CA PHE A 324 4.43 26.15 -10.57
C PHE A 324 3.66 26.79 -11.72
N ASN A 325 4.31 26.89 -12.88
CA ASN A 325 3.60 27.23 -14.12
C ASN A 325 2.75 26.03 -14.59
N GLN A 326 1.85 26.24 -15.55
CA GLN A 326 0.93 25.20 -16.01
C GLN A 326 1.64 23.97 -16.62
N SER A 327 2.80 24.16 -17.26
CA SER A 327 3.58 23.06 -17.83
C SER A 327 4.09 22.13 -16.73
N ILE A 328 4.70 22.70 -15.69
CA ILE A 328 5.23 21.94 -14.55
C ILE A 328 4.10 21.27 -13.78
N LYS A 329 2.95 21.94 -13.59
CA LYS A 329 1.76 21.32 -12.98
C LYS A 329 1.31 20.06 -13.73
N ASN A 330 1.29 20.12 -15.07
CA ASN A 330 0.96 18.96 -15.89
C ASN A 330 2.01 17.84 -15.76
N GLU A 331 3.30 18.18 -15.69
CA GLU A 331 4.37 17.19 -15.47
C GLU A 331 4.27 16.51 -14.11
N ILE A 332 3.98 17.26 -13.04
CA ILE A 332 3.73 16.71 -11.70
C ILE A 332 2.55 15.73 -11.75
N LEU A 333 1.44 16.15 -12.38
CA LEU A 333 0.24 15.32 -12.49
C LEU A 333 0.51 14.02 -13.26
N ILE A 334 1.22 14.10 -14.40
CA ILE A 334 1.63 12.93 -15.19
C ILE A 334 2.53 12.01 -14.37
N PHE A 335 3.50 12.56 -13.65
CA PHE A 335 4.42 11.78 -12.82
C PHE A 335 3.70 11.01 -11.71
N ILE A 336 2.79 11.67 -10.99
CA ILE A 336 2.00 11.04 -9.93
C ILE A 336 1.11 9.94 -10.51
N LEU A 337 0.35 10.24 -11.56
CA LEU A 337 -0.62 9.30 -12.15
C LEU A 337 0.05 8.09 -12.81
N ARG A 338 1.13 8.29 -13.58
CA ARG A 338 1.88 7.17 -14.18
C ARG A 338 2.48 6.23 -13.15
N SER A 339 2.89 6.76 -12.01
CA SER A 339 3.39 5.95 -10.90
C SER A 339 2.24 5.21 -10.22
N ALA A 340 1.14 5.91 -9.93
CA ALA A 340 -0.07 5.33 -9.32
C ALA A 340 -0.65 4.17 -10.13
N LEU A 341 -0.68 4.27 -11.45
CA LEU A 341 -1.23 3.23 -12.34
C LEU A 341 -0.42 1.93 -12.35
N LYS A 342 0.81 1.93 -11.82
CA LYS A 342 1.62 0.72 -11.63
C LYS A 342 1.34 0.03 -10.28
N LEU A 343 0.63 0.68 -9.37
CA LEU A 343 0.35 0.17 -8.03
C LEU A 343 -0.86 -0.79 -7.99
N SER A 344 -1.13 -1.30 -6.79
CA SER A 344 -2.31 -2.12 -6.48
C SER A 344 -3.63 -1.38 -6.82
N THR A 345 -4.72 -2.12 -6.99
CA THR A 345 -6.05 -1.52 -7.23
C THR A 345 -6.46 -0.55 -6.12
N TYR A 346 -6.15 -0.89 -4.86
CA TYR A 346 -6.41 -0.04 -3.71
C TYR A 346 -5.62 1.28 -3.77
N ALA A 347 -4.31 1.20 -4.02
CA ALA A 347 -3.46 2.38 -4.12
C ALA A 347 -3.86 3.31 -5.27
N LYS A 348 -4.25 2.74 -6.42
CA LYS A 348 -4.82 3.49 -7.55
C LYS A 348 -6.03 4.30 -7.11
N LEU A 349 -6.99 3.66 -6.43
CA LEU A 349 -8.19 4.32 -5.94
C LEU A 349 -7.84 5.46 -4.97
N VAL A 350 -6.93 5.23 -4.02
CA VAL A 350 -6.53 6.25 -3.03
C VAL A 350 -5.89 7.46 -3.72
N ILE A 351 -4.93 7.26 -4.63
CA ILE A 351 -4.26 8.36 -5.31
C ILE A 351 -5.22 9.11 -6.25
N LEU A 352 -6.07 8.39 -7.00
CA LEU A 352 -7.10 9.05 -7.81
C LEU A 352 -8.06 9.87 -6.94
N SER A 353 -8.42 9.36 -5.75
CA SER A 353 -9.31 10.04 -4.81
C SER A 353 -8.70 11.33 -4.26
N LEU A 354 -7.38 11.36 -4.04
CA LEU A 354 -6.64 12.58 -3.69
C LEU A 354 -6.75 13.66 -4.77
N LEU A 355 -6.76 13.24 -6.03
CA LEU A 355 -6.73 14.11 -7.20
C LEU A 355 -8.13 14.44 -7.73
N LYS A 356 -9.20 13.95 -7.10
CA LYS A 356 -10.59 14.13 -7.56
C LYS A 356 -10.99 15.60 -7.73
N GLY A 357 -10.42 16.50 -6.94
CA GLY A 357 -10.68 17.95 -7.03
C GLY A 357 -10.21 18.57 -8.33
N LEU A 358 -9.36 17.89 -9.11
CA LEU A 358 -8.93 18.31 -10.44
C LEU A 358 -9.99 18.01 -11.52
N GLY A 359 -11.00 17.19 -11.22
CA GLY A 359 -12.04 16.79 -12.16
C GLY A 359 -11.45 16.22 -13.46
N ARG A 360 -11.88 16.77 -14.60
CA ARG A 360 -11.40 16.36 -15.94
C ARG A 360 -9.90 16.53 -16.15
N GLY A 361 -9.22 17.37 -15.34
CA GLY A 361 -7.77 17.55 -15.43
C GLY A 361 -7.00 16.22 -15.30
N VAL A 362 -7.52 15.28 -14.50
CA VAL A 362 -6.94 13.93 -14.32
C VAL A 362 -6.96 13.12 -15.63
N MET A 363 -7.99 13.32 -16.46
CA MET A 363 -8.19 12.57 -17.71
C MET A 363 -7.29 13.03 -18.85
N ARG A 364 -6.52 14.11 -18.67
CA ARG A 364 -5.51 14.53 -19.66
C ARG A 364 -4.32 13.56 -19.74
N VAL A 365 -4.21 12.64 -18.79
CA VAL A 365 -3.21 11.57 -18.82
C VAL A 365 -3.82 10.35 -19.52
N GLU A 366 -3.32 10.03 -20.71
CA GLU A 366 -3.80 8.95 -21.59
C GLU A 366 -3.91 7.59 -20.87
N ASP A 367 -2.98 7.30 -19.95
CA ASP A 367 -3.00 6.06 -19.17
C ASP A 367 -4.24 5.97 -18.24
N VAL A 368 -4.78 7.10 -17.77
CA VAL A 368 -6.01 7.14 -16.94
C VAL A 368 -7.25 6.99 -17.81
N GLU A 369 -7.28 7.63 -18.98
CA GLU A 369 -8.37 7.45 -19.95
C GLU A 369 -8.47 5.98 -20.42
N SER A 370 -7.32 5.35 -20.63
CA SER A 370 -7.21 3.93 -20.96
C SER A 370 -7.77 3.05 -19.84
N LEU A 371 -7.49 3.38 -18.59
CA LEU A 371 -8.05 2.68 -17.43
C LEU A 371 -9.59 2.81 -17.37
N LEU A 372 -10.14 4.01 -17.59
CA LEU A 372 -11.59 4.22 -17.64
C LEU A 372 -12.23 3.33 -18.72
N SER A 373 -11.65 3.34 -19.92
CA SER A 373 -12.13 2.56 -21.05
C SER A 373 -12.07 1.05 -20.78
N GLU A 374 -10.97 0.56 -20.19
CA GLU A 374 -10.82 -0.85 -19.80
C GLU A 374 -11.89 -1.29 -18.79
N LEU A 375 -12.15 -0.47 -17.76
CA LEU A 375 -13.12 -0.78 -16.72
C LEU A 375 -14.56 -0.80 -17.27
N LEU A 376 -14.91 0.16 -18.13
CA LEU A 376 -16.21 0.19 -18.81
C LEU A 376 -16.39 -1.02 -19.73
N GLU A 377 -15.39 -1.34 -20.55
CA GLU A 377 -15.43 -2.46 -21.48
C GLU A 377 -15.57 -3.79 -20.74
N ARG A 378 -14.80 -4.01 -19.66
CA ARG A 378 -14.90 -5.20 -18.82
C ARG A 378 -16.26 -5.32 -18.15
N CYS A 379 -16.79 -4.23 -17.62
CA CYS A 379 -18.14 -4.20 -17.04
C CYS A 379 -19.17 -4.61 -18.10
N ARG A 380 -19.12 -3.99 -19.28
CA ARG A 380 -20.06 -4.24 -20.36
C ARG A 380 -19.99 -5.68 -20.87
N ARG A 381 -18.79 -6.20 -21.14
CA ARG A 381 -18.61 -7.56 -21.66
C ARG A 381 -19.02 -8.63 -20.65
N TYR A 382 -18.77 -8.41 -19.36
CA TYR A 382 -19.19 -9.36 -18.33
C TYR A 382 -20.71 -9.44 -18.17
N HIS A 383 -21.40 -8.30 -18.25
CA HIS A 383 -22.84 -8.23 -17.97
C HIS A 383 -23.75 -8.32 -19.21
N PHE A 384 -23.29 -7.84 -20.37
CA PHE A 384 -24.08 -7.80 -21.61
C PHE A 384 -23.46 -8.65 -22.73
N GLY A 385 -22.25 -9.17 -22.55
CA GLY A 385 -21.60 -10.06 -23.51
C GLY A 385 -22.17 -11.48 -23.47
N LYS A 386 -22.09 -12.18 -24.60
CA LYS A 386 -22.48 -13.60 -24.71
C LYS A 386 -21.42 -14.55 -24.13
N GLU A 387 -20.20 -14.07 -23.92
CA GLU A 387 -19.05 -14.84 -23.42
C GLU A 387 -18.74 -14.47 -21.96
N LYS A 388 -18.90 -15.44 -21.05
CA LYS A 388 -18.61 -15.28 -19.61
C LYS A 388 -17.11 -15.38 -19.25
N THR A 389 -16.22 -15.17 -20.22
CA THR A 389 -14.77 -15.33 -20.04
C THR A 389 -14.12 -14.17 -19.30
N PHE A 390 -14.80 -13.02 -19.20
CA PHE A 390 -14.28 -11.83 -18.52
C PHE A 390 -14.41 -11.93 -17.00
N LYS A 391 -13.45 -11.36 -16.28
CA LYS A 391 -13.47 -11.29 -14.82
C LYS A 391 -14.36 -10.13 -14.36
N LYS A 392 -15.30 -10.42 -13.46
CA LYS A 392 -16.12 -9.41 -12.77
C LYS A 392 -15.23 -8.36 -12.09
N LEU A 393 -15.66 -7.10 -12.13
CA LEU A 393 -14.99 -6.02 -11.40
C LEU A 393 -15.07 -6.26 -9.89
N SER A 394 -13.95 -6.07 -9.21
CA SER A 394 -13.88 -6.00 -7.75
C SER A 394 -14.54 -4.73 -7.22
N LYS A 395 -14.87 -4.70 -5.92
CA LYS A 395 -15.44 -3.52 -5.27
C LYS A 395 -14.59 -2.25 -5.48
N VAL A 396 -13.27 -2.37 -5.30
CA VAL A 396 -12.32 -1.27 -5.49
C VAL A 396 -12.26 -0.79 -6.94
N GLU A 397 -12.35 -1.70 -7.92
CA GLU A 397 -12.44 -1.33 -9.34
C GLU A 397 -13.76 -0.60 -9.65
N VAL A 398 -14.88 -1.01 -9.04
CA VAL A 398 -16.17 -0.30 -9.19
C VAL A 398 -16.10 1.10 -8.59
N GLU A 399 -15.52 1.25 -7.39
CA GLU A 399 -15.30 2.57 -6.77
C GLU A 399 -14.38 3.44 -7.63
N THR A 400 -13.33 2.85 -8.21
CA THR A 400 -12.41 3.55 -9.13
C THR A 400 -13.16 4.01 -10.38
N LEU A 401 -13.99 3.15 -10.98
CA LEU A 401 -14.81 3.49 -12.14
C LEU A 401 -15.77 4.65 -11.81
N CYS A 402 -16.44 4.61 -10.66
CA CYS A 402 -17.34 5.68 -10.23
C CYS A 402 -16.60 7.01 -10.09
N LEU A 403 -15.42 7.01 -9.45
CA LEU A 403 -14.60 8.20 -9.27
C LEU A 403 -14.14 8.82 -10.60
N LEU A 404 -13.77 7.98 -11.56
CA LEU A 404 -13.37 8.40 -12.90
C LEU A 404 -14.55 9.01 -13.65
N LEU A 405 -15.73 8.40 -13.59
CA LEU A 405 -16.96 8.93 -14.20
C LEU A 405 -17.41 10.25 -13.56
N GLU A 406 -17.31 10.38 -12.24
CA GLU A 406 -17.55 11.64 -11.54
C GLU A 406 -16.62 12.75 -12.06
N SER A 407 -15.34 12.43 -12.22
CA SER A 407 -14.32 13.35 -12.74
C SER A 407 -14.62 13.79 -14.19
N CYS A 408 -15.19 12.93 -15.03
CA CYS A 408 -15.66 13.26 -16.38
C CYS A 408 -16.87 14.21 -16.38
N ALA A 409 -17.73 14.15 -15.37
CA ALA A 409 -18.96 14.94 -15.32
C ALA A 409 -18.74 16.38 -14.81
N VAL A 410 -17.63 16.67 -14.13
CA VAL A 410 -17.29 18.01 -13.65
C VAL A 410 -17.06 18.96 -14.84
N PRO A 411 -17.78 20.11 -14.93
CA PRO A 411 -17.56 21.09 -15.99
C PRO A 411 -16.16 21.71 -15.88
N THR A 412 -15.45 21.83 -16.99
CA THR A 412 -14.21 22.62 -17.07
C THR A 412 -14.48 24.04 -17.55
N SER A 413 -13.65 24.99 -17.11
CA SER A 413 -13.72 26.39 -17.54
C SER A 413 -13.06 26.65 -18.91
N SER A 414 -12.36 25.66 -19.49
CA SER A 414 -11.70 25.76 -20.79
C SER A 414 -12.53 25.13 -21.92
N PHE A 415 -12.68 25.88 -23.01
CA PHE A 415 -13.44 25.49 -24.20
C PHE A 415 -12.82 24.35 -25.04
N ASP A 416 -11.54 24.03 -24.83
CA ASP A 416 -10.78 23.04 -25.63
C ASP A 416 -10.60 21.67 -24.96
N ASP A 417 -11.27 21.41 -23.82
CA ASP A 417 -11.12 20.11 -23.17
C ASP A 417 -11.92 19.00 -23.88
N PRO A 418 -11.34 17.80 -24.05
CA PRO A 418 -12.05 16.67 -24.62
C PRO A 418 -13.30 16.35 -23.79
N VAL A 419 -14.42 16.16 -24.49
CA VAL A 419 -15.70 15.85 -23.86
C VAL A 419 -15.87 14.35 -23.81
N PHE A 420 -15.86 13.77 -22.60
CA PHE A 420 -16.01 12.33 -22.34
C PHE A 420 -17.47 11.85 -22.42
N GLU A 421 -18.23 12.36 -23.41
CA GLU A 421 -19.67 12.11 -23.56
C GLU A 421 -19.94 10.62 -23.81
N ASP A 422 -19.11 9.97 -24.61
CA ASP A 422 -19.28 8.57 -24.99
C ASP A 422 -19.11 7.63 -23.79
N GLN A 423 -18.10 7.87 -22.96
CA GLN A 423 -17.86 7.08 -21.74
C GLN A 423 -18.99 7.26 -20.71
N LEU A 424 -19.51 8.49 -20.57
CA LEU A 424 -20.63 8.78 -19.68
C LEU A 424 -21.93 8.14 -20.18
N LEU A 425 -22.21 8.22 -21.48
CA LEU A 425 -23.36 7.55 -22.10
C LEU A 425 -23.24 6.03 -22.03
N GLU A 426 -22.04 5.47 -22.21
CA GLU A 426 -21.81 4.03 -22.07
C GLU A 426 -22.13 3.54 -20.65
N ALA A 427 -21.74 4.29 -19.61
CA ALA A 427 -22.08 3.96 -18.23
C ALA A 427 -23.59 4.05 -17.91
N LEU A 428 -24.37 4.79 -18.71
CA LEU A 428 -25.82 4.87 -18.60
C LEU A 428 -26.55 3.73 -19.31
N GLN A 429 -25.87 2.92 -20.12
CA GLN A 429 -26.45 1.76 -20.82
C GLN A 429 -26.78 0.64 -19.82
N PHE A 430 -27.85 0.84 -19.05
CA PHE A 430 -28.46 -0.17 -18.20
C PHE A 430 -29.47 -0.94 -19.06
N GLY A 431 -29.07 -2.09 -19.60
CA GLY A 431 -29.85 -2.84 -20.61
C GLY A 431 -31.16 -3.47 -20.13
N GLY A 432 -32.02 -2.74 -19.41
CA GLY A 432 -33.32 -3.22 -18.89
C GLY A 432 -33.21 -4.41 -17.93
N VAL A 433 -32.00 -4.77 -17.53
CA VAL A 433 -31.74 -5.94 -16.69
C VAL A 433 -32.14 -5.59 -15.27
N THR A 434 -32.93 -6.43 -14.61
CA THR A 434 -33.26 -6.35 -13.18
C THR A 434 -32.06 -6.67 -12.28
N SER A 435 -30.86 -6.25 -12.69
CA SER A 435 -29.62 -6.57 -12.00
C SER A 435 -29.45 -5.64 -10.80
N GLU A 436 -29.29 -6.22 -9.62
CA GLU A 436 -28.86 -5.53 -8.41
C GLU A 436 -27.33 -5.49 -8.29
N ASP A 437 -26.59 -5.88 -9.33
CA ASP A 437 -25.14 -5.94 -9.28
C ASP A 437 -24.54 -4.53 -9.18
N SER A 438 -23.80 -4.29 -8.09
CA SER A 438 -23.18 -2.99 -7.81
C SER A 438 -22.26 -2.52 -8.93
N ALA A 439 -21.66 -3.45 -9.69
CA ALA A 439 -20.76 -3.13 -10.80
C ALA A 439 -21.47 -2.42 -11.97
N ILE A 440 -22.79 -2.57 -12.10
CA ILE A 440 -23.59 -1.85 -13.10
C ILE A 440 -24.35 -0.68 -12.45
N VAL A 441 -24.95 -0.94 -11.28
CA VAL A 441 -25.85 0.02 -10.62
C VAL A 441 -25.09 1.26 -10.16
N GLN A 442 -23.91 1.11 -9.52
CA GLN A 442 -23.21 2.26 -8.96
C GLN A 442 -22.62 3.21 -10.02
N PRO A 443 -21.96 2.74 -11.09
CA PRO A 443 -21.48 3.63 -12.15
C PRO A 443 -22.63 4.43 -12.79
N CYS A 444 -23.76 3.77 -13.07
CA CYS A 444 -24.96 4.41 -13.62
C CYS A 444 -25.48 5.51 -12.69
N ILE A 445 -25.70 5.20 -11.40
CA ILE A 445 -26.14 6.17 -10.39
C ILE A 445 -25.13 7.33 -10.27
N THR A 446 -23.83 7.04 -10.35
CA THR A 446 -22.78 8.06 -10.25
C THR A 446 -22.85 9.06 -11.39
N VAL A 447 -23.04 8.61 -12.63
CA VAL A 447 -23.27 9.52 -13.76
C VAL A 447 -24.54 10.34 -13.53
N LEU A 448 -25.67 9.69 -13.22
CA LEU A 448 -26.95 10.36 -12.99
C LEU A 448 -26.86 11.44 -11.89
N ARG A 449 -26.12 11.18 -10.81
CA ARG A 449 -25.90 12.14 -9.72
C ARG A 449 -25.06 13.34 -10.12
N ASN A 450 -24.21 13.23 -11.13
CA ASN A 450 -23.32 14.32 -11.55
C ASN A 450 -23.79 15.06 -12.81
N LEU A 451 -24.82 14.54 -13.49
CA LEU A 451 -25.48 15.26 -14.59
C LEU A 451 -26.09 16.58 -14.11
N ASN A 452 -25.82 17.65 -14.86
CA ASN A 452 -26.32 18.98 -14.58
C ASN A 452 -26.62 19.75 -15.88
N THR A 453 -27.29 20.89 -15.75
CA THR A 453 -27.67 21.71 -16.91
C THR A 453 -26.46 22.21 -17.71
N SER A 454 -25.32 22.53 -17.08
CA SER A 454 -24.12 22.98 -17.79
C SER A 454 -23.55 21.87 -18.68
N PHE A 455 -23.45 20.65 -18.16
CA PHE A 455 -23.00 19.48 -18.91
C PHE A 455 -23.96 19.20 -20.07
N TYR A 456 -25.26 19.15 -19.82
CA TYR A 456 -26.25 18.91 -20.88
C TYR A 456 -26.14 19.93 -22.02
N ARG A 457 -25.99 21.21 -21.69
CA ARG A 457 -25.85 22.29 -22.68
C ARG A 457 -24.54 22.26 -23.46
N SER A 458 -23.46 21.67 -22.91
CA SER A 458 -22.21 21.51 -23.65
C SER A 458 -22.26 20.40 -24.69
N LEU A 459 -23.20 19.45 -24.57
CA LEU A 459 -23.38 18.37 -25.54
C LEU A 459 -23.91 18.89 -26.88
N LYS A 460 -23.53 18.22 -27.97
CA LYS A 460 -24.17 18.40 -29.29
C LYS A 460 -25.64 17.95 -29.24
N THR A 461 -26.49 18.53 -30.10
CA THR A 461 -27.93 18.24 -30.14
C THR A 461 -28.25 16.75 -30.24
N GLU A 462 -27.49 15.99 -31.04
CA GLU A 462 -27.70 14.55 -31.19
C GLU A 462 -27.44 13.79 -29.88
N LYS A 463 -26.44 14.22 -29.11
CA LYS A 463 -26.05 13.63 -27.83
C LYS A 463 -26.97 14.08 -26.70
N GLN A 464 -27.49 15.31 -26.76
CA GLN A 464 -28.57 15.78 -25.89
C GLN A 464 -29.82 14.91 -26.01
N ASP A 465 -30.26 14.65 -27.25
CA ASP A 465 -31.43 13.82 -27.52
C ASP A 465 -31.22 12.36 -27.09
N GLN A 466 -30.02 11.81 -27.32
CA GLN A 466 -29.68 10.46 -26.85
C GLN A 466 -29.71 10.37 -25.33
N LEU A 467 -29.03 11.28 -24.63
CA LEU A 467 -29.03 11.35 -23.17
C LEU A 467 -30.45 11.47 -22.61
N PHE A 468 -31.28 12.31 -23.24
CA PHE A 468 -32.66 12.48 -22.81
C PHE A 468 -33.47 11.19 -22.95
N ARG A 469 -33.33 10.46 -24.06
CA ARG A 469 -33.97 9.15 -24.25
C ARG A 469 -33.52 8.14 -23.19
N ASP A 470 -32.21 8.07 -22.92
CA ASP A 470 -31.65 7.16 -21.92
C ASP A 470 -32.19 7.48 -20.52
N LEU A 471 -32.29 8.76 -20.15
CA LEU A 471 -32.88 9.18 -18.88
C LEU A 471 -34.35 8.76 -18.73
N VAL A 472 -35.15 8.87 -19.80
CA VAL A 472 -36.55 8.43 -19.79
C VAL A 472 -36.66 6.91 -19.64
N LEU A 473 -35.77 6.14 -20.26
CA LEU A 473 -35.71 4.69 -20.09
C LEU A 473 -35.32 4.31 -18.66
N LEU A 474 -34.31 4.96 -18.09
CA LEU A 474 -33.84 4.71 -16.73
C LEU A 474 -34.86 5.12 -15.66
N PHE A 475 -35.65 6.17 -15.90
CA PHE A 475 -36.76 6.56 -15.03
C PHE A 475 -37.85 5.46 -14.93
N ARG A 476 -37.91 4.55 -15.91
CA ARG A 476 -38.79 3.38 -15.92
C ARG A 476 -38.09 2.10 -15.46
N SER A 477 -36.88 2.19 -14.95
CA SER A 477 -36.13 1.05 -14.45
C SER A 477 -36.89 0.35 -13.32
N ALA A 478 -36.80 -0.98 -13.29
CA ALA A 478 -37.28 -1.79 -12.17
C ALA A 478 -36.40 -1.64 -10.91
N ASN A 479 -35.18 -1.11 -11.06
CA ASN A 479 -34.30 -0.79 -9.93
C ASN A 479 -34.66 0.59 -9.37
N GLY A 480 -35.16 0.61 -8.12
CA GLY A 480 -35.64 1.83 -7.45
C GLY A 480 -34.56 2.90 -7.26
N ASP A 481 -33.30 2.51 -7.04
CA ASP A 481 -32.20 3.45 -6.85
C ASP A 481 -31.87 4.19 -8.15
N ILE A 482 -31.83 3.46 -9.28
CA ILE A 482 -31.63 4.02 -10.61
C ILE A 482 -32.81 4.93 -10.96
N GLN A 483 -34.04 4.45 -10.79
CA GLN A 483 -35.24 5.25 -11.07
C GLN A 483 -35.23 6.57 -10.30
N ASN A 484 -34.91 6.53 -9.01
CA ASN A 484 -34.83 7.73 -8.18
C ASN A 484 -33.70 8.66 -8.65
N ALA A 485 -32.50 8.13 -8.90
CA ALA A 485 -31.38 8.93 -9.40
C ALA A 485 -31.68 9.58 -10.77
N SER A 486 -32.38 8.87 -11.66
CA SER A 486 -32.80 9.39 -12.97
C SER A 486 -33.85 10.50 -12.83
N ARG A 487 -34.80 10.35 -11.91
CA ARG A 487 -35.77 11.41 -11.59
C ARG A 487 -35.04 12.69 -11.14
N GLU A 488 -34.13 12.57 -10.19
CA GLU A 488 -33.35 13.71 -9.71
C GLU A 488 -32.46 14.32 -10.79
N ALA A 489 -31.91 13.51 -11.70
CA ALA A 489 -31.16 14.00 -12.86
C ALA A 489 -32.05 14.83 -13.81
N LEU A 490 -33.25 14.34 -14.14
CA LEU A 490 -34.21 15.05 -14.99
C LEU A 490 -34.63 16.40 -14.39
N LEU A 491 -34.79 16.48 -13.07
CA LEU A 491 -35.12 17.74 -12.38
C LEU A 491 -33.97 18.77 -12.42
N ARG A 492 -32.72 18.31 -12.52
CA ARG A 492 -31.51 19.17 -12.56
C ARG A 492 -31.13 19.63 -13.96
N ILE A 493 -31.65 18.98 -15.00
CA ILE A 493 -31.39 19.31 -16.40
C ILE A 493 -32.52 20.20 -16.93
N LYS A 494 -32.20 21.41 -17.37
CA LYS A 494 -33.14 22.25 -18.12
C LYS A 494 -33.15 21.82 -19.59
N VAL A 495 -34.17 21.07 -19.98
CA VAL A 495 -34.37 20.57 -21.35
C VAL A 495 -34.96 21.68 -22.23
N SER A 496 -34.43 21.83 -23.45
CA SER A 496 -34.92 22.76 -24.47
C SER A 496 -36.23 22.25 -25.09
N PHE A 497 -37.13 23.15 -25.51
CA PHE A 497 -38.49 22.82 -26.01
C PHE A 497 -38.53 21.85 -27.21
N LEU A 498 -37.45 21.72 -27.98
CA LEU A 498 -37.35 20.81 -29.14
C LEU A 498 -37.23 19.33 -28.75
N SER A 499 -36.65 19.00 -27.59
CA SER A 499 -36.56 17.60 -27.15
C SER A 499 -37.90 17.08 -26.58
N LEU A 500 -38.82 17.99 -26.24
CA LEU A 500 -40.17 17.66 -25.76
C LEU A 500 -41.14 17.24 -26.88
N SER A 501 -40.96 17.71 -28.13
CA SER A 501 -41.81 17.29 -29.24
C SER A 501 -41.62 15.79 -29.57
N PHE A 502 -40.42 15.25 -29.37
CA PHE A 502 -40.12 13.82 -29.53
C PHE A 502 -40.86 12.91 -28.53
N ILE A 503 -41.17 13.43 -27.35
CA ILE A 503 -41.97 12.72 -26.33
C ILE A 503 -43.44 12.63 -26.75
N HIS A 504 -43.91 13.62 -27.54
CA HIS A 504 -45.29 13.65 -28.00
C HIS A 504 -45.54 12.69 -29.20
N ASP A 505 -44.53 12.47 -30.03
CA ASP A 505 -44.59 11.55 -31.19
C ASP A 505 -44.25 10.09 -30.85
N SER A 506 -43.51 9.86 -29.76
CA SER A 506 -43.30 8.51 -29.22
C SER A 506 -44.47 8.20 -28.30
N ASN A 507 -45.16 7.06 -28.45
CA ASN A 507 -46.26 6.58 -27.57
C ASN A 507 -45.82 6.31 -26.09
N LEU A 508 -45.11 7.24 -25.45
CA LEU A 508 -44.53 7.14 -24.12
C LEU A 508 -45.35 7.94 -23.09
N VAL A 509 -46.33 8.78 -23.47
CA VAL A 509 -47.09 9.63 -22.52
C VAL A 509 -48.57 9.25 -22.43
N GLN A 510 -48.89 8.04 -22.00
CA GLN A 510 -50.24 7.81 -21.46
C GLN A 510 -50.35 7.70 -19.94
N LEU A 511 -49.25 7.72 -19.20
CA LEU A 511 -49.31 7.60 -17.72
C LEU A 511 -48.15 8.35 -17.05
N SER A 512 -48.20 9.69 -16.95
CA SER A 512 -47.35 10.44 -16.00
C SER A 512 -47.76 11.92 -15.80
N LEU A 513 -49.05 12.18 -15.55
CA LEU A 513 -49.49 13.40 -14.85
C LEU A 513 -50.61 13.03 -13.87
N THR A 514 -50.23 12.36 -12.79
CA THR A 514 -50.89 12.35 -11.47
C THR A 514 -49.83 12.12 -10.42
#